data_AF-A0AAU9E9K8-F1
#
_entry.id   AF-A0AAU9E9K8-F1
#
_cell.length_a   1.000
_cell.length_b   1.000
_cell.length_c   1.000
_cell.angle_alpha   90.00
_cell.angle_beta   90.00
_cell.angle_gamma   90.00
#
_symmetry.space_group_name_H-M   'P 1'
#
loop_
_entity.id
_entity.type
_entity.pdbx_description
1 polymer ?
#
loop_
_entity_poly.entity_id
_entity_poly.type
_entity_poly.pdbx_seq_one_letter_code
_entity_poly.pdbx_strand_id
1 'polypeptide(L)'
;MIKQALKKFIKENYNKQTLVGEFSGRDSVGAILKAFESEDINYVLPIASFSGTEYGNFDEIYSNYEHLSKRVDKLYGDKKVLYPLLEYNREDIWSLMNGRFMTVLNKKYGFYSHCIGCHLYFHLIKINFAKSLSGKIISGERESHDGRLKINQLGITLDAFKKVINKFDCELIMPIRNISDGDEVEKLIGWDWKEGEDHPKCVLSGNYRDKEGHALINKVKLELFLSEYIEEVGKIIGRYLIEESKNLRKISDLKEEVNAII
;
A
#
# COMPACT_ATOMS: atom_id res chain seq x y z
N MET A 1 -12.60 17.85 -0.83
CA MET A 1 -11.12 17.81 -0.97
C MET A 1 -10.64 16.85 -2.05
N ILE A 2 -11.07 15.58 -2.08
CA ILE A 2 -10.65 14.57 -3.10
C ILE A 2 -10.84 15.07 -4.54
N LYS A 3 -12.01 15.62 -4.88
CA LYS A 3 -12.26 16.19 -6.22
C LYS A 3 -11.34 17.35 -6.59
N GLN A 4 -10.82 18.14 -5.65
CA GLN A 4 -9.95 19.28 -5.98
C GLN A 4 -8.49 18.83 -6.16
N ALA A 5 -7.98 17.97 -5.29
CA ALA A 5 -6.66 17.37 -5.46
C ALA A 5 -6.60 16.51 -6.73
N LEU A 6 -7.58 15.61 -6.95
CA LEU A 6 -7.67 14.76 -8.13
C LEU A 6 -7.93 15.56 -9.43
N LYS A 7 -8.75 16.63 -9.40
CA LYS A 7 -8.96 17.48 -10.59
C LYS A 7 -7.77 18.38 -10.88
N LYS A 8 -7.05 18.89 -9.87
CA LYS A 8 -5.79 19.61 -10.07
C LYS A 8 -4.75 18.67 -10.68
N PHE A 9 -4.63 17.47 -10.10
CA PHE A 9 -3.78 16.37 -10.54
C PHE A 9 -4.07 15.92 -11.98
N ILE A 10 -5.31 15.58 -12.34
CA ILE A 10 -5.66 15.11 -13.70
C ILE A 10 -5.51 16.22 -14.77
N LYS A 11 -5.56 17.50 -14.39
CA LYS A 11 -5.47 18.64 -15.33
C LYS A 11 -4.03 18.90 -15.82
N GLU A 12 -3.03 18.28 -15.19
CA GLU A 12 -1.59 18.50 -15.45
C GLU A 12 -0.99 17.60 -16.57
N ASN A 13 -1.78 17.13 -17.55
CA ASN A 13 -1.32 16.38 -18.74
C ASN A 13 -0.66 15.01 -18.48
N TYR A 14 -1.09 14.27 -17.45
CA TYR A 14 -0.60 12.91 -17.21
C TYR A 14 -1.01 11.92 -18.31
N ASN A 15 -0.07 11.05 -18.71
CA ASN A 15 -0.35 9.96 -19.65
C ASN A 15 -1.33 8.94 -19.03
N LYS A 16 -2.34 8.49 -19.79
CA LYS A 16 -3.31 7.47 -19.33
C LYS A 16 -2.69 6.11 -19.04
N GLN A 17 -1.49 5.84 -19.57
CA GLN A 17 -0.71 4.64 -19.28
C GLN A 17 0.08 4.74 -17.96
N THR A 18 -0.07 5.82 -17.18
CA THR A 18 0.65 5.99 -15.91
C THR A 18 0.22 4.96 -14.87
N LEU A 19 1.19 4.30 -14.26
CA LEU A 19 0.98 3.42 -13.10
C LEU A 19 1.05 4.24 -11.81
N VAL A 20 0.24 3.88 -10.82
CA VAL A 20 0.40 4.42 -9.46
C VAL A 20 1.47 3.62 -8.75
N GLY A 21 2.55 4.25 -8.31
CA GLY A 21 3.57 3.63 -7.45
C GLY A 21 3.30 3.96 -5.99
N GLU A 22 3.15 2.96 -5.14
CA GLU A 22 3.20 3.20 -3.70
C GLU A 22 4.59 3.66 -3.30
N PHE A 23 4.66 4.63 -2.38
CA PHE A 23 5.93 5.22 -1.95
C PHE A 23 5.96 5.37 -0.42
N SER A 24 6.65 4.45 0.26
CA SER A 24 6.66 4.38 1.74
C SER A 24 8.01 3.98 2.34
N GLY A 25 8.94 3.46 1.54
CA GLY A 25 10.25 3.03 2.00
C GLY A 25 11.05 2.29 0.91
N ARG A 26 12.19 1.72 1.31
CA ARG A 26 13.15 0.99 0.43
C ARG A 26 12.48 0.06 -0.58
N ASP A 27 11.64 -0.85 -0.11
CA ASP A 27 11.04 -1.89 -0.95
C ASP A 27 10.08 -1.28 -2.00
N SER A 28 9.38 -0.20 -1.65
CA SER A 28 8.49 0.51 -2.59
C SER A 28 9.28 1.20 -3.72
N VAL A 29 10.46 1.76 -3.40
CA VAL A 29 11.39 2.31 -4.39
C VAL A 29 11.95 1.21 -5.29
N GLY A 30 12.38 0.09 -4.69
CA GLY A 30 12.85 -1.08 -5.42
C GLY A 30 11.78 -1.61 -6.39
N ALA A 31 10.52 -1.65 -5.97
CA ALA A 31 9.40 -2.06 -6.81
C ALA A 31 9.14 -1.11 -8.00
N ILE A 32 9.21 0.20 -7.80
CA ILE A 32 9.06 1.18 -8.90
C ILE A 32 10.20 1.01 -9.91
N LEU A 33 11.44 0.89 -9.45
CA LEU A 33 12.60 0.68 -10.33
C LEU A 33 12.49 -0.65 -11.07
N LYS A 34 12.08 -1.72 -10.38
CA LYS A 34 11.86 -3.03 -11.00
C LYS A 34 10.75 -3.00 -12.05
N ALA A 35 9.70 -2.21 -11.83
CA ALA A 35 8.65 -2.01 -12.82
C ALA A 35 9.17 -1.28 -14.07
N PHE A 36 10.05 -0.28 -13.92
CA PHE A 36 10.65 0.43 -15.04
C PHE A 36 11.59 -0.40 -15.92
N GLU A 37 12.04 -1.57 -15.47
CA GLU A 37 12.77 -2.52 -16.33
C GLU A 37 11.91 -3.03 -17.49
N SER A 38 10.58 -3.03 -17.36
CA SER A 38 9.66 -3.36 -18.44
C SER A 38 9.64 -2.26 -19.50
N GLU A 39 9.77 -2.61 -20.77
CA GLU A 39 9.64 -1.67 -21.89
C GLU A 39 8.25 -1.03 -21.99
N ASP A 40 7.22 -1.71 -21.46
CA ASP A 40 5.82 -1.27 -21.50
C ASP A 40 5.46 -0.25 -20.42
N ILE A 41 6.29 -0.10 -19.39
CA ILE A 41 6.03 0.79 -18.25
C ILE A 41 6.90 2.03 -18.38
N ASN A 42 6.33 3.13 -18.86
CA ASN A 42 7.07 4.36 -19.11
C ASN A 42 6.76 5.50 -18.14
N TYR A 43 5.68 5.39 -17.37
CA TYR A 43 5.16 6.48 -16.56
C TYR A 43 4.74 5.97 -15.19
N VAL A 44 5.31 6.51 -14.13
CA VAL A 44 4.91 6.19 -12.74
C VAL A 44 4.63 7.46 -11.97
N LEU A 45 3.47 7.49 -11.30
CA LEU A 45 3.12 8.47 -10.30
C LEU A 45 3.38 7.88 -8.91
N PRO A 46 4.41 8.32 -8.18
CA PRO A 46 4.61 7.91 -6.80
C PRO A 46 3.59 8.62 -5.89
N ILE A 47 2.92 7.83 -5.04
CA ILE A 47 1.99 8.32 -4.02
C ILE A 47 2.45 7.82 -2.65
N ALA A 48 2.84 8.78 -1.79
CA ALA A 48 3.06 8.55 -0.37
C ALA A 48 1.73 8.60 0.39
N SER A 49 1.58 7.66 1.32
CA SER A 49 0.42 7.60 2.20
C SER A 49 0.87 7.22 3.60
N PHE A 50 0.24 7.84 4.58
CA PHE A 50 0.45 7.63 5.99
C PHE A 50 -0.86 7.18 6.64
N SER A 51 -0.73 6.48 7.75
CA SER A 51 -1.81 6.17 8.67
C SER A 51 -1.73 7.07 9.91
N GLY A 52 -2.56 6.79 10.92
CA GLY A 52 -2.48 7.48 12.20
C GLY A 52 -1.41 6.90 13.14
N THR A 53 -0.47 6.09 12.63
CA THR A 53 0.45 5.30 13.47
C THR A 53 1.92 5.56 13.18
N GLU A 54 2.21 6.39 12.19
CA GLU A 54 3.55 6.76 11.78
C GLU A 54 4.10 7.89 12.65
N TYR A 55 5.41 7.83 12.92
CA TYR A 55 6.15 8.82 13.67
C TYR A 55 7.59 8.92 13.15
N GLY A 56 8.30 9.95 13.58
CA GLY A 56 9.67 10.22 13.16
C GLY A 56 9.74 11.36 12.15
N ASN A 57 10.74 11.31 11.27
CA ASN A 57 11.01 12.37 10.32
C ASN A 57 10.32 12.10 8.98
N PHE A 58 9.27 12.85 8.67
CA PHE A 58 8.55 12.71 7.41
C PHE A 58 9.30 13.32 6.22
N ASP A 59 10.28 14.20 6.46
CA ASP A 59 11.09 14.81 5.39
C ASP A 59 11.95 13.77 4.66
N GLU A 60 12.23 12.63 5.31
CA GLU A 60 12.97 11.51 4.71
C GLU A 60 12.26 10.96 3.46
N ILE A 61 10.93 11.00 3.41
CA ILE A 61 10.17 10.58 2.22
C ILE A 61 10.50 11.46 1.00
N TYR A 62 10.65 12.77 1.20
CA TYR A 62 11.01 13.69 0.12
C TYR A 62 12.46 13.48 -0.33
N SER A 63 13.38 13.32 0.61
CA SER A 63 14.79 12.98 0.32
C SER A 63 14.90 11.68 -0.49
N ASN A 64 14.15 10.65 -0.10
CA ASN A 64 14.12 9.38 -0.83
C ASN A 64 13.52 9.51 -2.23
N TYR A 65 12.52 10.38 -2.40
CA TYR A 65 11.97 10.67 -3.72
C TYR A 65 13.00 11.35 -4.62
N GLU A 66 13.78 12.29 -4.10
CA GLU A 66 14.89 12.90 -4.87
C GLU A 66 15.93 11.87 -5.29
N HIS A 67 16.28 10.93 -4.42
CA HIS A 67 17.18 9.82 -4.75
C HIS A 67 16.60 8.93 -5.85
N LEU A 68 15.32 8.56 -5.73
CA LEU A 68 14.63 7.79 -6.77
C LEU A 68 14.61 8.54 -8.11
N SER A 69 14.28 9.84 -8.12
CA SER A 69 14.26 10.65 -9.34
C SER A 69 15.63 10.66 -10.03
N LYS A 70 16.69 10.99 -9.29
CA LYS A 70 18.08 10.97 -9.79
C LYS A 70 18.46 9.59 -10.32
N ARG A 71 18.02 8.52 -9.67
CA ARG A 71 18.27 7.14 -10.08
C ARG A 71 17.56 6.79 -11.38
N VAL A 72 16.29 7.17 -11.53
CA VAL A 72 15.51 6.97 -12.76
C VAL A 72 16.14 7.73 -13.92
N ASP A 73 16.49 9.00 -13.73
CA ASP A 73 17.16 9.83 -14.74
C ASP A 73 18.49 9.21 -15.19
N LYS A 74 19.31 8.74 -14.23
CA LYS A 74 20.59 8.10 -14.51
C LYS A 74 20.44 6.79 -15.31
N LEU A 75 19.42 5.99 -15.00
CA LEU A 75 19.23 4.67 -15.61
C LEU A 75 18.54 4.75 -16.98
N TYR A 76 17.60 5.67 -17.14
CA TYR A 76 16.68 5.65 -18.25
C TYR A 76 16.63 6.96 -19.06
N GLY A 77 17.17 8.06 -18.53
CA GLY A 77 17.02 9.39 -19.11
C GLY A 77 15.54 9.70 -19.38
N ASP A 78 15.26 10.30 -20.53
CA ASP A 78 13.90 10.71 -20.91
C ASP A 78 12.96 9.56 -21.32
N LYS A 79 13.44 8.30 -21.32
CA LYS A 79 12.61 7.15 -21.72
C LYS A 79 11.54 6.80 -20.69
N LYS A 80 11.80 7.09 -19.42
CA LYS A 80 10.92 6.78 -18.29
C LYS A 80 10.66 8.06 -17.52
N VAL A 81 9.41 8.28 -17.17
CA VAL A 81 8.96 9.48 -16.46
C VAL A 81 8.49 9.07 -15.07
N LEU A 82 9.19 9.59 -14.06
CA LEU A 82 8.74 9.61 -12.69
C LEU A 82 8.10 10.97 -12.41
N TYR A 83 6.80 11.00 -12.13
CA TYR A 83 6.11 12.24 -11.83
C TYR A 83 6.44 12.77 -10.42
N PRO A 84 6.10 14.04 -10.11
CA PRO A 84 6.18 14.59 -8.77
C PRO A 84 5.49 13.70 -7.73
N LEU A 85 6.13 13.55 -6.58
CA LEU A 85 5.56 12.84 -5.43
C LEU A 85 4.24 13.49 -5.00
N LEU A 86 3.21 12.66 -4.84
CA LEU A 86 1.92 13.06 -4.29
C LEU A 86 1.75 12.46 -2.90
N GLU A 87 1.26 13.27 -1.95
CA GLU A 87 0.77 12.75 -0.68
C GLU A 87 -0.75 12.61 -0.69
N TYR A 88 -1.25 11.47 -0.20
CA TYR A 88 -2.68 11.23 -0.08
C TYR A 88 -3.03 10.29 1.07
N ASN A 89 -3.85 10.79 2.01
CA ASN A 89 -4.26 10.12 3.25
C ASN A 89 -5.78 10.18 3.46
N ARG A 90 -6.32 9.19 4.17
CA ARG A 90 -7.71 9.08 4.61
C ARG A 90 -7.78 8.42 5.98
N GLU A 91 -7.58 9.20 7.04
CA GLU A 91 -7.54 8.67 8.41
C GLU A 91 -8.89 8.06 8.85
N ASP A 92 -9.99 8.58 8.31
CA ASP A 92 -11.34 8.04 8.53
C ASP A 92 -11.48 6.60 8.00
N ILE A 93 -10.95 6.33 6.80
CA ILE A 93 -10.95 5.00 6.19
C ILE A 93 -10.00 4.07 6.94
N TRP A 94 -8.80 4.55 7.28
CA TRP A 94 -7.85 3.77 8.07
C TRP A 94 -8.45 3.38 9.42
N SER A 95 -9.11 4.32 10.11
CA SER A 95 -9.76 4.07 11.40
C SER A 95 -10.85 3.01 11.30
N LEU A 96 -11.67 3.04 10.24
CA LEU A 96 -12.74 2.06 10.05
C LEU A 96 -12.23 0.65 9.75
N MET A 97 -11.15 0.53 8.97
CA MET A 97 -10.55 -0.75 8.61
C MET A 97 -9.65 -1.31 9.73
N ASN A 98 -8.98 -0.45 10.51
CA ASN A 98 -7.95 -0.90 11.45
C ASN A 98 -8.22 -0.53 12.91
N GLY A 99 -8.53 0.73 13.21
CA GLY A 99 -8.57 1.18 14.60
C GLY A 99 -9.84 0.78 15.35
N ARG A 100 -11.00 0.99 14.73
CA ARG A 100 -12.30 1.09 15.43
C ARG A 100 -12.76 -0.22 16.08
N PHE A 101 -12.50 -1.36 15.46
CA PHE A 101 -13.09 -2.65 15.87
C PHE A 101 -12.07 -3.65 16.44
N MET A 102 -10.89 -3.18 16.83
CA MET A 102 -9.79 -4.01 17.33
C MET A 102 -10.24 -5.04 18.38
N THR A 103 -10.99 -4.61 19.40
CA THR A 103 -11.44 -5.50 20.49
C THR A 103 -12.39 -6.58 19.99
N VAL A 104 -13.29 -6.25 19.06
CA VAL A 104 -14.26 -7.20 18.52
C VAL A 104 -13.57 -8.22 17.61
N LEU A 105 -12.67 -7.75 16.74
CA LEU A 105 -11.89 -8.60 15.85
C LEU A 105 -11.00 -9.56 16.64
N ASN A 106 -10.33 -9.07 17.69
CA ASN A 106 -9.53 -9.92 18.56
C ASN A 106 -10.41 -10.98 19.26
N LYS A 107 -11.59 -10.61 19.76
CA LYS A 107 -12.52 -11.58 20.37
C LYS A 107 -13.00 -12.64 19.37
N LYS A 108 -13.31 -12.26 18.13
CA LYS A 108 -13.85 -13.15 17.08
C LYS A 108 -12.80 -14.12 16.54
N TYR A 109 -11.62 -13.62 16.18
CA TYR A 109 -10.58 -14.42 15.53
C TYR A 109 -9.53 -14.95 16.51
N GLY A 110 -9.52 -14.45 17.76
CA GLY A 110 -8.53 -14.76 18.77
C GLY A 110 -7.15 -14.17 18.50
N PHE A 111 -7.07 -13.20 17.56
CA PHE A 111 -5.91 -12.34 17.31
C PHE A 111 -6.38 -11.11 16.52
N TYR A 112 -5.54 -10.08 16.45
CA TYR A 112 -5.74 -8.96 15.54
C TYR A 112 -4.39 -8.36 15.12
N SER A 113 -4.23 -8.06 13.82
CA SER A 113 -3.03 -7.42 13.28
C SER A 113 -3.40 -6.18 12.48
N HIS A 114 -3.01 -5.02 13.00
CA HIS A 114 -3.15 -3.73 12.32
C HIS A 114 -2.40 -3.72 10.98
N CYS A 115 -1.28 -4.43 10.87
CA CYS A 115 -0.45 -4.42 9.66
C CYS A 115 -1.21 -4.94 8.44
N ILE A 116 -2.05 -5.97 8.60
CA ILE A 116 -2.79 -6.56 7.46
C ILE A 116 -3.76 -5.53 6.87
N GLY A 117 -4.63 -4.94 7.70
CA GLY A 117 -5.58 -3.95 7.20
C GLY A 117 -4.91 -2.62 6.86
N CYS A 118 -3.77 -2.26 7.46
CA CYS A 118 -3.06 -1.03 7.11
C CYS A 118 -2.50 -1.09 5.69
N HIS A 119 -1.92 -2.23 5.31
CA HIS A 119 -1.39 -2.44 3.96
C HIS A 119 -2.52 -2.48 2.93
N LEU A 120 -3.64 -3.17 3.22
CA LEU A 120 -4.81 -3.11 2.34
C LEU A 120 -5.36 -1.67 2.21
N TYR A 121 -5.40 -0.91 3.30
CA TYR A 121 -5.81 0.50 3.27
C TYR A 121 -4.95 1.31 2.29
N PHE A 122 -3.62 1.15 2.32
CA PHE A 122 -2.73 1.86 1.42
C PHE A 122 -3.03 1.57 -0.06
N HIS A 123 -3.32 0.32 -0.41
CA HIS A 123 -3.72 -0.04 -1.77
C HIS A 123 -5.09 0.56 -2.13
N LEU A 124 -6.07 0.47 -1.23
CA LEU A 124 -7.45 0.89 -1.50
C LEU A 124 -7.58 2.39 -1.78
N ILE A 125 -6.91 3.24 -1.01
CA ILE A 125 -7.02 4.69 -1.18
C ILE A 125 -6.46 5.18 -2.53
N LYS A 126 -5.69 4.33 -3.21
CA LYS A 126 -5.08 4.61 -4.52
C LYS A 126 -5.95 4.17 -5.70
N ILE A 127 -7.04 3.43 -5.46
CA ILE A 127 -7.94 2.92 -6.52
C ILE A 127 -8.43 4.04 -7.44
N ASN A 128 -8.85 5.19 -6.89
CA ASN A 128 -9.37 6.29 -7.73
C ASN A 128 -8.30 6.89 -8.65
N PHE A 129 -7.04 6.94 -8.20
CA PHE A 129 -5.92 7.35 -9.04
C PHE A 129 -5.66 6.31 -10.13
N ALA A 130 -5.57 5.04 -9.76
CA ALA A 130 -5.35 3.94 -10.70
C ALA A 130 -6.45 3.92 -11.78
N LYS A 131 -7.74 3.96 -11.40
CA LYS A 131 -8.87 3.99 -12.35
C LYS A 131 -8.89 5.21 -13.26
N SER A 132 -8.32 6.34 -12.82
CA SER A 132 -8.22 7.55 -13.64
C SER A 132 -7.02 7.51 -14.61
N LEU A 133 -6.11 6.56 -14.40
CA LEU A 133 -4.88 6.31 -15.17
C LEU A 133 -4.96 4.91 -15.80
N SER A 134 -3.96 4.06 -15.59
CA SER A 134 -3.82 2.75 -16.26
C SER A 134 -4.63 1.61 -15.63
N GLY A 135 -5.24 1.83 -14.47
CA GLY A 135 -5.83 0.78 -13.62
C GLY A 135 -4.81 0.00 -12.79
N LYS A 136 -3.51 0.31 -12.86
CA LYS A 136 -2.46 -0.49 -12.22
C LYS A 136 -1.80 0.24 -11.03
N ILE A 137 -1.53 -0.51 -9.97
CA ILE A 137 -0.84 -0.06 -8.75
C ILE A 137 0.40 -0.92 -8.55
N ILE A 138 1.57 -0.31 -8.43
CA ILE A 138 2.84 -0.96 -8.08
C ILE A 138 3.01 -0.90 -6.57
N SER A 139 3.30 -2.03 -5.95
CA SER A 139 3.55 -2.15 -4.53
C SER A 139 4.90 -2.80 -4.23
N GLY A 140 5.50 -2.38 -3.10
CA GLY A 140 6.73 -2.92 -2.55
C GLY A 140 6.55 -4.20 -1.72
N GLU A 141 5.38 -4.83 -1.72
CA GLU A 141 5.19 -6.05 -0.93
C GLU A 141 6.07 -7.22 -1.43
N ARG A 142 6.71 -7.92 -0.48
CA ARG A 142 7.50 -9.14 -0.75
C ARG A 142 7.30 -10.19 0.33
N GLU A 143 7.43 -11.48 0.01
CA GLU A 143 7.12 -12.55 0.96
C GLU A 143 8.23 -12.84 1.98
N SER A 144 9.49 -12.67 1.57
CA SER A 144 10.67 -12.96 2.39
C SER A 144 11.42 -11.67 2.73
N HIS A 145 11.91 -11.59 3.97
CA HIS A 145 12.66 -10.46 4.53
C HIS A 145 13.84 -10.96 5.37
N ASP A 146 14.77 -11.68 4.73
CA ASP A 146 15.98 -12.19 5.37
C ASP A 146 15.65 -13.09 6.59
N GLY A 147 14.69 -13.99 6.39
CA GLY A 147 14.18 -14.90 7.42
C GLY A 147 13.17 -14.30 8.40
N ARG A 148 12.88 -12.99 8.33
CA ARG A 148 11.84 -12.36 9.15
C ARG A 148 10.45 -12.60 8.56
N LEU A 149 9.55 -13.10 9.38
CA LEU A 149 8.16 -13.28 9.01
C LEU A 149 7.36 -12.00 9.28
N LYS A 150 6.72 -11.45 8.24
CA LYS A 150 5.76 -10.34 8.33
C LYS A 150 4.36 -10.82 7.95
N ILE A 151 3.42 -10.81 8.90
CA ILE A 151 2.08 -11.39 8.72
C ILE A 151 1.27 -10.72 7.59
N ASN A 152 1.49 -9.43 7.36
CA ASN A 152 0.90 -8.63 6.29
C ASN A 152 1.47 -8.94 4.90
N GLN A 153 2.52 -9.75 4.83
CA GLN A 153 3.28 -10.05 3.62
C GLN A 153 3.40 -11.54 3.33
N LEU A 154 2.66 -12.39 4.04
CA LEU A 154 2.51 -13.79 3.68
C LEU A 154 1.82 -13.91 2.31
N GLY A 155 2.18 -14.92 1.52
CA GLY A 155 1.59 -15.13 0.19
C GLY A 155 0.05 -15.12 0.19
N ILE A 156 -0.58 -15.78 1.17
CA ILE A 156 -2.05 -15.78 1.31
C ILE A 156 -2.64 -14.39 1.59
N THR A 157 -1.90 -13.53 2.28
CA THR A 157 -2.31 -12.16 2.58
C THR A 157 -2.16 -11.26 1.36
N LEU A 158 -1.04 -11.39 0.64
CA LEU A 158 -0.80 -10.67 -0.61
C LEU A 158 -1.82 -11.06 -1.68
N ASP A 159 -2.18 -12.35 -1.76
CA ASP A 159 -3.22 -12.83 -2.66
C ASP A 159 -4.61 -12.30 -2.30
N ALA A 160 -4.92 -12.19 -1.01
CA ALA A 160 -6.15 -11.55 -0.54
C ALA A 160 -6.20 -10.06 -0.96
N PHE A 161 -5.09 -9.33 -0.85
CA PHE A 161 -5.02 -7.93 -1.32
C PHE A 161 -5.27 -7.83 -2.82
N LYS A 162 -4.59 -8.65 -3.64
CA LYS A 162 -4.82 -8.71 -5.09
C LYS A 162 -6.28 -9.02 -5.41
N LYS A 163 -6.88 -9.98 -4.72
CA LYS A 163 -8.29 -10.37 -4.91
C LYS A 163 -9.24 -9.20 -4.65
N VAL A 164 -8.99 -8.40 -3.61
CA VAL A 164 -9.79 -7.20 -3.32
C VAL A 164 -9.59 -6.14 -4.40
N ILE A 165 -8.35 -5.78 -4.74
CA ILE A 165 -8.06 -4.74 -5.74
C ILE A 165 -8.63 -5.10 -7.12
N ASN A 166 -8.53 -6.36 -7.53
CA ASN A 166 -9.08 -6.88 -8.79
C ASN A 166 -10.60 -6.73 -8.90
N LYS A 167 -11.35 -6.60 -7.80
CA LYS A 167 -12.80 -6.34 -7.85
C LYS A 167 -13.16 -4.95 -8.37
N PHE A 168 -12.19 -4.06 -8.48
CA PHE A 168 -12.41 -2.67 -8.89
C PHE A 168 -11.82 -2.35 -10.26
N ASP A 169 -11.60 -3.38 -11.11
CA ASP A 169 -10.91 -3.27 -12.40
C ASP A 169 -9.54 -2.61 -12.26
N CYS A 170 -8.88 -2.88 -11.14
CA CYS A 170 -7.51 -2.46 -10.88
C CYS A 170 -6.62 -3.68 -10.70
N GLU A 171 -5.34 -3.55 -11.00
CA GLU A 171 -4.34 -4.60 -10.82
C GLU A 171 -3.32 -4.15 -9.79
N LEU A 172 -3.05 -5.01 -8.79
CA LEU A 172 -1.97 -4.83 -7.84
C LEU A 172 -0.74 -5.63 -8.28
N ILE A 173 0.27 -4.92 -8.75
CA ILE A 173 1.54 -5.43 -9.25
C ILE A 173 2.54 -5.40 -8.10
N MET A 174 3.21 -6.52 -7.85
CA MET A 174 4.24 -6.65 -6.81
C MET A 174 5.55 -7.14 -7.47
N PRO A 175 6.30 -6.27 -8.15
CA PRO A 175 7.43 -6.67 -9.00
C PRO A 175 8.55 -7.39 -8.25
N ILE A 176 8.65 -7.13 -6.95
CA ILE A 176 9.68 -7.69 -6.07
C ILE A 176 9.15 -8.80 -5.15
N ARG A 177 7.92 -9.28 -5.37
CA ARG A 177 7.22 -10.21 -4.44
C ARG A 177 8.08 -11.40 -4.02
N ASN A 178 8.78 -11.97 -5.00
CA ASN A 178 9.56 -13.20 -4.85
C ASN A 178 11.07 -12.95 -4.69
N ILE A 179 11.50 -11.70 -4.52
CA ILE A 179 12.88 -11.38 -4.17
C ILE A 179 13.05 -11.69 -2.68
N SER A 180 13.91 -12.65 -2.38
CA SER A 180 14.08 -13.17 -1.03
C SER A 180 15.19 -12.48 -0.24
N ASP A 181 16.19 -11.97 -0.94
CA ASP A 181 17.40 -11.34 -0.42
C ASP A 181 17.25 -9.80 -0.42
N GLY A 182 17.41 -9.18 0.75
CA GLY A 182 17.45 -7.73 0.88
C GLY A 182 18.50 -7.09 -0.03
N ASP A 183 19.68 -7.70 -0.20
CA ASP A 183 20.78 -7.14 -0.99
C ASP A 183 20.40 -6.99 -2.47
N GLU A 184 19.52 -7.84 -2.99
CA GLU A 184 18.97 -7.67 -4.34
C GLU A 184 18.13 -6.39 -4.46
N VAL A 185 17.32 -6.07 -3.45
CA VAL A 185 16.59 -4.80 -3.38
C VAL A 185 17.56 -3.62 -3.30
N GLU A 186 18.67 -3.76 -2.56
CA GLU A 186 19.69 -2.70 -2.46
C GLU A 186 20.37 -2.40 -3.81
N LYS A 187 20.71 -3.47 -4.53
CA LYS A 187 21.31 -3.36 -5.87
C LYS A 187 20.36 -2.68 -6.85
N LEU A 188 19.06 -2.96 -6.74
CA LEU A 188 18.03 -2.29 -7.54
C LEU A 188 18.02 -0.77 -7.26
N ILE A 189 17.91 -0.37 -5.99
CA ILE A 189 17.89 1.05 -5.61
C ILE A 189 19.19 1.75 -6.02
N GLY A 190 20.35 1.13 -5.81
CA GLY A 190 21.64 1.65 -6.23
C GLY A 190 22.23 2.75 -5.34
N TRP A 191 21.79 2.85 -4.08
CA TRP A 191 22.45 3.59 -3.01
C TRP A 191 22.34 2.81 -1.68
N ASP A 192 23.19 3.15 -0.72
CA ASP A 192 23.15 2.54 0.62
C ASP A 192 21.92 3.05 1.36
N TRP A 193 20.92 2.18 1.54
CA TRP A 193 19.72 2.46 2.31
C TRP A 193 19.23 1.19 2.96
N LYS A 194 19.45 1.07 4.27
CA LYS A 194 19.07 -0.10 5.05
C LYS A 194 17.57 -0.19 5.27
N GLU A 195 17.05 -1.42 5.33
CA GLU A 195 15.64 -1.64 5.63
C GLU A 195 15.27 -1.11 7.02
N GLY A 196 14.17 -0.37 7.12
CA GLY A 196 13.67 0.22 8.37
C GLY A 196 14.33 1.53 8.79
N GLU A 197 15.28 2.04 7.99
CA GLU A 197 15.97 3.32 8.21
C GLU A 197 15.49 4.38 7.22
N ASP A 198 15.71 5.65 7.55
CA ASP A 198 15.41 6.80 6.69
C ASP A 198 13.99 6.80 6.10
N HIS A 199 12.99 6.40 6.88
CA HIS A 199 11.57 6.66 6.62
C HIS A 199 10.76 6.65 7.92
N PRO A 200 9.54 7.25 7.92
CA PRO A 200 8.64 7.21 9.06
C PRO A 200 8.40 5.79 9.56
N LYS A 201 8.50 5.62 10.88
CA LYS A 201 8.33 4.34 11.57
C LYS A 201 6.89 4.18 12.04
N CYS A 202 6.41 2.95 12.16
CA CYS A 202 5.07 2.66 12.68
C CYS A 202 5.14 2.23 14.16
N VAL A 203 4.33 2.85 15.03
CA VAL A 203 4.26 2.48 16.47
C VAL A 203 3.68 1.08 16.70
N LEU A 204 3.02 0.50 15.69
CA LEU A 204 2.40 -0.82 15.74
C LEU A 204 3.23 -1.91 15.03
N SER A 205 4.41 -1.56 14.53
CA SER A 205 5.30 -2.52 13.86
C SER A 205 5.65 -3.68 14.79
N GLY A 206 5.46 -4.91 14.32
CA GLY A 206 5.77 -6.12 15.08
C GLY A 206 4.75 -6.50 16.15
N ASN A 207 3.57 -5.87 16.22
CA ASN A 207 2.54 -6.16 17.23
C ASN A 207 1.94 -7.58 17.20
N TYR A 208 2.31 -8.40 16.21
CA TYR A 208 1.91 -9.80 16.06
C TYR A 208 2.96 -10.79 16.60
N ARG A 209 4.02 -10.29 17.25
CA ARG A 209 5.12 -11.09 17.79
C ARG A 209 4.98 -11.31 19.29
N ASP A 210 5.46 -12.45 19.79
CA ASP A 210 5.62 -12.69 21.22
C ASP A 210 6.79 -11.89 21.82
N LYS A 211 7.03 -12.07 23.12
CA LYS A 211 8.11 -11.37 23.84
C LYS A 211 9.50 -11.82 23.38
N GLU A 212 9.60 -12.99 22.76
CA GLU A 212 10.80 -13.54 22.13
C GLU A 212 10.98 -13.09 20.67
N GLY A 213 10.00 -12.39 20.10
CA GLY A 213 10.03 -11.89 18.73
C GLY A 213 9.50 -12.87 17.68
N HIS A 214 8.97 -14.03 18.07
CA HIS A 214 8.37 -14.98 17.14
C HIS A 214 6.97 -14.55 16.72
N ALA A 215 6.67 -14.68 15.43
CA ALA A 215 5.34 -14.38 14.91
C ALA A 215 4.33 -15.43 15.40
N LEU A 216 3.29 -14.99 16.10
CA LEU A 216 2.22 -15.86 16.61
C LEU A 216 1.13 -16.01 15.54
N ILE A 217 1.27 -17.00 14.65
CA ILE A 217 0.36 -17.18 13.52
C ILE A 217 -0.35 -18.52 13.60
N ASN A 218 -1.66 -18.46 13.76
CA ASN A 218 -2.55 -19.58 13.49
C ASN A 218 -3.08 -19.44 12.07
N LYS A 219 -2.65 -20.32 11.17
CA LYS A 219 -2.96 -20.24 9.74
C LYS A 219 -4.47 -20.29 9.45
N VAL A 220 -5.21 -21.16 10.14
CA VAL A 220 -6.67 -21.29 9.97
C VAL A 220 -7.38 -20.01 10.40
N LYS A 221 -7.01 -19.44 11.55
CA LYS A 221 -7.57 -18.17 12.02
C LYS A 221 -7.22 -17.01 11.09
N LEU A 222 -6.00 -17.01 10.54
CA LEU A 222 -5.57 -16.00 9.56
C LEU A 222 -6.40 -16.10 8.28
N GLU A 223 -6.61 -17.29 7.73
CA GLU A 223 -7.45 -17.50 6.55
C GLU A 223 -8.87 -17.00 6.77
N LEU A 224 -9.48 -17.31 7.92
CA LEU A 224 -10.81 -16.80 8.30
C LEU A 224 -10.83 -15.27 8.42
N PHE A 225 -9.83 -14.68 9.09
CA PHE A 225 -9.71 -13.23 9.22
C PHE A 225 -9.56 -12.54 7.85
N LEU A 226 -8.78 -13.14 6.95
CA LEU A 226 -8.60 -12.64 5.59
C LEU A 226 -9.92 -12.71 4.80
N SER A 227 -10.58 -13.86 4.77
CA SER A 227 -11.76 -14.08 3.94
C SER A 227 -13.02 -13.39 4.46
N GLU A 228 -13.25 -13.40 5.78
CA GLU A 228 -14.50 -12.89 6.37
C GLU A 228 -14.43 -11.40 6.71
N TYR A 229 -13.24 -10.88 7.03
CA TYR A 229 -13.10 -9.48 7.45
C TYR A 229 -12.34 -8.66 6.41
N ILE A 230 -11.06 -8.96 6.16
CA ILE A 230 -10.20 -8.12 5.33
C ILE A 230 -10.74 -8.00 3.90
N GLU A 231 -11.14 -9.11 3.30
CA GLU A 231 -11.70 -9.10 1.96
C GLU A 231 -13.06 -8.38 1.89
N GLU A 232 -13.97 -8.66 2.81
CA GLU A 232 -15.33 -8.10 2.78
C GLU A 232 -15.31 -6.60 3.09
N VAL A 233 -14.62 -6.19 4.14
CA VAL A 233 -14.45 -4.77 4.48
C VAL A 233 -13.64 -4.04 3.40
N GLY A 234 -12.64 -4.70 2.80
CA GLY A 234 -11.92 -4.16 1.65
C GLY A 234 -12.82 -3.89 0.45
N LYS A 235 -13.74 -4.81 0.14
CA LYS A 235 -14.73 -4.63 -0.95
C LYS A 235 -15.71 -3.49 -0.64
N ILE A 236 -16.17 -3.39 0.61
CA ILE A 236 -17.07 -2.31 1.05
C ILE A 236 -16.36 -0.95 0.94
N ILE A 237 -15.14 -0.82 1.46
CA ILE A 237 -14.36 0.42 1.44
C ILE A 237 -13.97 0.82 0.01
N GLY A 238 -13.50 -0.11 -0.82
CA GLY A 238 -13.12 0.21 -2.19
C GLY A 238 -14.32 0.70 -3.02
N ARG A 239 -15.50 0.10 -2.82
CA ARG A 239 -16.75 0.58 -3.45
C ARG A 239 -17.10 2.00 -2.99
N TYR A 240 -17.04 2.23 -1.68
CA TYR A 240 -17.25 3.54 -1.09
C TYR A 240 -16.32 4.61 -1.69
N LEU A 241 -15.02 4.34 -1.77
CA LEU A 241 -14.05 5.28 -2.31
C LEU A 241 -14.39 5.69 -3.76
N ILE A 242 -14.86 4.74 -4.58
CA ILE A 242 -15.29 5.00 -5.95
C ILE A 242 -16.57 5.84 -5.98
N GLU A 243 -17.57 5.49 -5.18
CA GLU A 243 -18.88 6.16 -5.14
C GLU A 243 -18.80 7.58 -4.55
N GLU A 244 -18.01 7.75 -3.48
CA GLU A 244 -17.73 9.04 -2.85
C GLU A 244 -17.07 10.01 -3.84
N SER A 245 -16.13 9.53 -4.66
CA SER A 245 -15.50 10.35 -5.71
C SER A 245 -16.52 10.91 -6.72
N LYS A 246 -17.67 10.26 -6.84
CA LYS A 246 -18.81 10.65 -7.69
C LYS A 246 -19.89 11.43 -6.93
N ASN A 247 -19.68 11.74 -5.64
CA ASN A 247 -20.66 12.32 -4.71
C ASN A 247 -21.93 11.46 -4.53
N LEU A 248 -21.82 10.13 -4.67
CA LEU A 248 -22.97 9.23 -4.59
C LEU A 248 -23.22 8.70 -3.17
N ARG A 249 -22.27 8.88 -2.25
CA ARG A 249 -22.31 8.22 -0.95
C ARG A 249 -21.63 9.00 0.16
N LYS A 250 -22.11 8.83 1.40
CA LYS A 250 -21.56 9.49 2.61
C LYS A 250 -20.86 8.49 3.51
N ILE A 251 -19.91 8.98 4.30
CA ILE A 251 -19.14 8.15 5.25
C ILE A 251 -20.02 7.48 6.32
N SER A 252 -21.22 8.02 6.60
CA SER A 252 -22.22 7.39 7.48
C SER A 252 -22.61 6.00 6.98
N ASP A 253 -22.87 5.90 5.67
CA ASP A 253 -23.38 4.70 5.02
C ASP A 253 -22.30 3.60 5.02
N LEU A 254 -21.02 4.00 4.97
CA LEU A 254 -19.89 3.09 5.09
C LEU A 254 -19.82 2.48 6.51
N LYS A 255 -20.06 3.28 7.55
CA LYS A 255 -19.98 2.82 8.94
C LYS A 255 -21.00 1.71 9.23
N GLU A 256 -22.21 1.86 8.71
CA GLU A 256 -23.28 0.87 8.89
C GLU A 256 -22.93 -0.46 8.21
N GLU A 257 -22.42 -0.44 6.98
CA GLU A 257 -22.02 -1.68 6.29
C GLU A 257 -20.83 -2.38 6.97
N VAL A 258 -19.82 -1.63 7.42
CA VAL A 258 -18.69 -2.23 8.15
C VAL A 258 -19.16 -2.83 9.47
N ASN A 259 -20.07 -2.16 10.21
CA ASN A 259 -20.65 -2.71 11.43
C ASN A 259 -21.40 -4.04 11.19
N ALA A 260 -21.98 -4.26 10.01
CA ALA A 260 -22.71 -5.49 9.71
C ALA A 260 -21.79 -6.72 9.49
N ILE A 261 -20.49 -6.50 9.24
CA ILE A 261 -19.49 -7.57 9.09
C ILE A 261 -18.84 -7.95 10.43
N ILE A 262 -18.74 -6.99 11.34
CA ILE A 262 -18.09 -7.10 12.66
C ILE A 262 -18.96 -7.91 13.62
#